data_AF-V2XGB2-F1
#
_entry.id   AF-V2XGB2-F1
#
_cell.length_a   1.000
_cell.length_b   1.000
_cell.length_c   1.000
_cell.angle_alpha   90.00
_cell.angle_beta   90.00
_cell.angle_gamma   90.00
#
_symmetry.space_group_name_H-M   'P 1'
#
loop_
_entity.id
_entity.type
_entity.pdbx_description
1 polymer ?
#
loop_
_entity_poly.entity_id
_entity_poly.type
_entity_poly.pdbx_seq_one_letter_code
_entity_poly.pdbx_strand_id
1 'polypeptide(L)'
;MMLLLTLPCILALLGALAAHLIWPLSFDETRAFAMTIVNHHSNSSSNRIRRLFWWYRATIPFYKTLFHLASYPEHLKRRYISFIAQVLVPHFGPSPPEYWSMPESTSISYKPNVRTPLEPSVVLGDGAKPMSVRFIMKIIDSGNGLPRNPEDCLAICQEIGASSFVEGFDLTWVDICYDSLVYHDWRNFKGDHVPMNFAFGGEFTQTGVVTKFYFYPKVRATETGVGGMQLISQCMGRLGVGGQWKSVVDFVESHPQYGIHPESVGIEGVAPTRNRVKVYLRLHPDHSSLTDTIYCTTLGGRLNGDNAVSETIAALRVLWKLIFPGIGDDEAPQLKRPEQKGMLVYFEMGLDRKSVIPKVYVPIYRYCQSDAQVARAITEYYRSTGQGGEVERNYEACLREMLPKVNLEKSPPSHQTYLGISKKKGKTQMTMYFGLDLFARG
;
A
#
# COMPACT_ATOMS: atom_id res chain seq x y z
N MET A 1 17.81 37.68 18.75
CA MET A 1 16.61 38.23 19.41
C MET A 1 15.41 37.47 18.88
N MET A 2 15.04 36.35 19.52
CA MET A 2 13.93 35.49 19.11
C MET A 2 12.61 36.18 19.48
N LEU A 3 11.74 36.44 18.50
CA LEU A 3 10.36 36.81 18.78
C LEU A 3 9.62 35.57 19.32
N LEU A 4 9.41 35.53 20.63
CA LEU A 4 8.41 34.67 21.27
C LEU A 4 7.03 35.17 20.85
N LEU A 5 6.40 34.51 19.88
CA LEU A 5 4.99 34.75 19.56
C LEU A 5 4.14 34.21 20.72
N THR A 6 3.35 35.08 21.33
CA THR A 6 2.45 34.74 22.42
C THR A 6 1.28 33.90 21.90
N LEU A 7 0.70 33.05 22.77
CA LEU A 7 -0.44 32.18 22.47
C LEU A 7 -1.60 32.87 21.69
N PRO A 8 -1.93 34.16 21.97
CA PRO A 8 -2.94 34.89 21.20
C PRO A 8 -2.55 35.14 19.73
N CYS A 9 -1.26 35.41 19.44
CA CYS A 9 -0.78 35.61 18.08
C CYS A 9 -0.83 34.33 17.26
N ILE A 10 -0.58 33.18 17.90
CA ILE A 10 -0.70 31.85 17.27
C ILE A 10 -2.18 31.55 16.96
N LEU A 11 -3.08 31.83 17.90
CA LEU A 11 -4.53 31.67 17.72
C LEU A 11 -5.10 32.60 16.63
N ALA A 12 -4.62 33.83 16.52
CA ALA A 12 -5.01 34.77 15.47
C ALA A 12 -4.55 34.30 14.07
N LEU A 13 -3.32 33.78 13.96
CA LEU A 13 -2.81 33.19 12.72
C LEU A 13 -3.61 31.92 12.33
N LEU A 14 -3.98 31.09 13.30
CA LEU A 14 -4.82 29.91 13.10
C LEU A 14 -6.26 30.28 12.69
N GLY A 15 -6.82 31.35 13.24
CA GLY A 15 -8.13 31.89 12.85
C GLY A 15 -8.15 32.38 11.40
N ALA A 16 -7.11 33.11 10.98
CA ALA A 16 -6.95 33.56 9.60
C ALA A 16 -6.74 32.39 8.61
N LEU A 17 -5.98 31.36 9.01
CA LEU A 17 -5.77 30.14 8.20
C LEU A 17 -7.01 29.23 8.15
N ALA A 18 -7.87 29.27 9.16
CA ALA A 18 -9.15 28.56 9.18
C ALA A 18 -10.22 29.23 8.30
N ALA A 19 -10.22 30.57 8.23
CA ALA A 19 -11.19 31.34 7.46
C ALA A 19 -11.05 31.20 5.92
N HIS A 20 -9.87 30.83 5.43
CA HIS A 20 -9.60 30.71 3.98
C HIS A 20 -9.71 29.29 3.41
N LEU A 21 -10.07 28.27 4.20
CA LEU A 21 -10.12 26.88 3.74
C LEU A 21 -11.40 26.18 4.24
N ILE A 22 -12.44 26.23 3.39
CA ILE A 22 -13.78 25.67 3.62
C ILE A 22 -13.78 24.15 3.30
N TRP A 23 -13.87 23.25 4.31
CA TRP A 23 -14.50 21.90 4.28
C TRP A 23 -14.42 21.14 5.65
N PRO A 24 -15.09 19.97 5.87
CA PRO A 24 -15.97 19.70 6.99
C PRO A 24 -15.23 18.90 8.09
N LEU A 25 -14.51 19.57 8.96
CA LEU A 25 -14.24 19.03 10.29
C LEU A 25 -15.02 19.88 11.27
N SER A 26 -15.56 19.28 12.33
CA SER A 26 -16.03 20.11 13.43
C SER A 26 -14.82 20.93 13.91
N PHE A 27 -15.06 22.21 14.18
CA PHE A 27 -14.02 23.15 14.64
C PHE A 27 -13.22 22.57 15.83
N ASP A 28 -13.88 21.76 16.66
CA ASP A 28 -13.31 21.13 17.86
C ASP A 28 -12.30 20.03 17.57
N GLU A 29 -12.49 19.19 16.55
CA GLU A 29 -11.52 18.14 16.20
C GLU A 29 -10.22 18.72 15.60
N THR A 30 -10.36 19.76 14.78
CA THR A 30 -9.22 20.47 14.20
C THR A 30 -8.45 21.22 15.29
N ARG A 31 -9.16 21.81 16.25
CA ARG A 31 -8.57 22.50 17.41
C ARG A 31 -7.87 21.52 18.35
N ALA A 32 -8.49 20.39 18.68
CA ALA A 32 -7.89 19.37 19.54
C ALA A 32 -6.60 18.82 18.93
N PHE A 33 -6.59 18.50 17.64
CA PHE A 33 -5.40 18.04 16.96
C PHE A 33 -4.33 19.14 16.82
N ALA A 34 -4.72 20.36 16.48
CA ALA A 34 -3.80 21.50 16.44
C ALA A 34 -3.15 21.73 17.80
N MET A 35 -3.89 21.61 18.90
CA MET A 35 -3.36 21.68 20.26
C MET A 35 -2.42 20.52 20.57
N THR A 36 -2.73 19.28 20.15
CA THR A 36 -1.83 18.12 20.32
C THR A 36 -0.52 18.30 19.56
N ILE A 37 -0.56 18.75 18.30
CA ILE A 37 0.62 19.03 17.47
C ILE A 37 1.42 20.19 18.05
N VAL A 38 0.78 21.30 18.41
CA VAL A 38 1.44 22.45 19.02
C VAL A 38 2.06 22.06 20.36
N ASN A 39 1.42 21.22 21.18
CA ASN A 39 1.98 20.80 22.46
C ASN A 39 3.13 19.79 22.30
N HIS A 40 3.03 18.81 21.39
CA HIS A 40 4.09 17.81 21.14
C HIS A 40 5.27 18.35 20.32
N HIS A 41 5.05 19.41 19.54
CA HIS A 41 6.06 19.99 18.65
C HIS A 41 6.25 21.50 18.89
N SER A 42 5.97 22.01 20.09
CA SER A 42 6.06 23.44 20.45
C SER A 42 7.42 24.07 20.16
N ASN A 43 8.49 23.27 20.25
CA ASN A 43 9.87 23.69 19.96
C ASN A 43 10.27 23.54 18.47
N SER A 44 9.34 23.17 17.59
CA SER A 44 9.61 22.95 16.16
C SER A 44 9.46 24.22 15.33
N SER A 45 10.15 24.28 14.19
CA SER A 45 10.00 25.38 13.24
C SER A 45 8.55 25.50 12.73
N SER A 46 8.11 26.72 12.42
CA SER A 46 6.80 27.01 11.83
C SER A 46 6.51 26.16 10.58
N ASN A 47 7.54 25.90 9.76
CA ASN A 47 7.44 25.05 8.58
C ASN A 47 7.06 23.60 8.92
N ARG A 48 7.60 23.03 10.01
CA ARG A 48 7.26 21.67 10.44
C ARG A 48 5.81 21.57 10.86
N ILE A 49 5.30 22.52 11.65
CA ILE A 49 3.90 22.55 12.07
C ILE A 49 2.96 22.66 10.86
N ARG A 50 3.29 23.52 9.90
CA ARG A 50 2.52 23.66 8.65
C ARG A 50 2.43 22.35 7.86
N ARG A 51 3.55 21.62 7.75
CA ARG A 51 3.61 20.30 7.06
C ARG A 51 2.73 19.27 7.74
N LEU A 52 2.82 19.13 9.06
CA LEU A 52 2.01 18.20 9.84
C LEU A 52 0.52 18.46 9.67
N PHE A 53 0.11 19.73 9.76
CA PHE A 53 -1.30 20.11 9.63
C PHE A 53 -1.85 19.86 8.23
N TRP A 54 -1.04 20.10 7.20
CA TRP A 54 -1.42 19.81 5.82
C TRP A 54 -1.68 18.31 5.62
N TRP A 55 -0.74 17.46 6.04
CA TRP A 55 -0.85 16.00 5.93
C TRP A 55 -2.04 15.46 6.71
N TYR A 56 -2.27 15.97 7.93
CA TYR A 56 -3.46 15.62 8.70
C TYR A 56 -4.75 15.90 7.93
N ARG A 57 -4.89 17.11 7.38
CA ARG A 57 -6.08 17.51 6.61
C ARG A 57 -6.26 16.67 5.33
N ALA A 58 -5.17 16.25 4.71
CA ALA A 58 -5.19 15.45 3.49
C ALA A 58 -5.54 13.97 3.78
N THR A 59 -5.05 13.42 4.88
CA THR A 59 -5.11 11.97 5.16
C THR A 59 -6.29 11.57 6.04
N ILE A 60 -6.65 12.37 7.05
CA ILE A 60 -7.65 11.95 8.05
C ILE A 60 -9.07 11.78 7.49
N PRO A 61 -9.61 12.70 6.66
CA PRO A 61 -10.94 12.49 6.08
C PRO A 61 -11.02 11.19 5.29
N PHE A 62 -9.98 10.88 4.50
CA PHE A 62 -9.91 9.65 3.71
C PHE A 62 -9.99 8.39 4.60
N TYR A 63 -9.21 8.33 5.68
CA TYR A 63 -9.25 7.19 6.59
C TYR A 63 -10.54 7.13 7.41
N LYS A 64 -11.15 8.26 7.78
CA LYS A 64 -12.46 8.27 8.46
C LYS A 64 -13.50 7.54 7.60
N THR A 65 -13.56 7.84 6.30
CA THR A 65 -14.48 7.17 5.37
C THR A 65 -14.10 5.70 5.16
N LEU A 66 -12.80 5.36 5.06
CA LEU A 66 -12.38 3.94 4.99
C LEU A 66 -12.77 3.13 6.21
N PHE A 67 -12.58 3.66 7.42
CA PHE A 67 -12.97 2.97 8.65
C PHE A 67 -14.49 2.89 8.79
N HIS A 68 -15.23 3.87 8.26
CA HIS A 68 -16.68 3.81 8.17
C HIS A 68 -17.13 2.68 7.24
N LEU A 69 -16.63 2.66 5.99
CA LEU A 69 -16.87 1.58 5.03
C LEU A 69 -16.60 0.23 5.69
N ALA A 70 -15.42 0.08 6.30
CA ALA A 70 -15.00 -1.15 6.95
C ALA A 70 -15.66 -1.46 8.29
N SER A 71 -16.67 -0.67 8.70
CA SER A 71 -17.49 -0.89 9.89
C SER A 71 -16.69 -1.02 11.19
N TYR A 72 -15.62 -0.23 11.34
CA TYR A 72 -14.84 -0.22 12.58
C TYR A 72 -15.69 0.37 13.73
N PRO A 73 -15.61 -0.17 14.95
CA PRO A 73 -16.19 0.46 16.13
C PRO A 73 -15.65 1.88 16.37
N GLU A 74 -16.49 2.79 16.88
CA GLU A 74 -16.11 4.20 17.09
C GLU A 74 -14.86 4.40 17.98
N HIS A 75 -14.68 3.55 19.00
CA HIS A 75 -13.50 3.61 19.85
C HIS A 75 -12.21 3.24 19.08
N LEU A 76 -12.28 2.27 18.15
CA LEU A 76 -11.16 1.93 17.28
C LEU A 76 -10.92 3.01 16.22
N LYS A 77 -11.96 3.59 15.65
CA LYS A 77 -11.83 4.75 14.73
C LYS A 77 -11.03 5.86 15.41
N ARG A 78 -11.42 6.28 16.62
CA ARG A 78 -10.70 7.32 17.38
C ARG A 78 -9.24 6.92 17.65
N ARG A 79 -9.00 5.68 18.07
CA ARG A 79 -7.65 5.15 18.32
C ARG A 79 -6.77 5.19 17.07
N TYR A 80 -7.29 4.76 15.92
CA TYR A 80 -6.52 4.71 14.67
C TYR A 80 -6.34 6.07 14.01
N ILE A 81 -7.32 6.97 14.10
CA ILE A 81 -7.12 8.37 13.72
C ILE A 81 -6.00 9.00 14.56
N SER A 82 -5.98 8.75 15.88
CA SER A 82 -4.89 9.19 16.76
C SER A 82 -3.54 8.63 16.33
N PHE A 83 -3.45 7.31 16.05
CA PHE A 83 -2.24 6.68 15.54
C PHE A 83 -1.75 7.31 14.24
N ILE A 84 -2.62 7.44 13.23
CA ILE A 84 -2.24 8.05 11.94
C ILE A 84 -1.71 9.46 12.16
N ALA A 85 -2.43 10.25 12.96
CA ALA A 85 -2.15 11.67 13.14
C ALA A 85 -0.90 11.94 13.98
N GLN A 86 -0.64 11.14 15.01
CA GLN A 86 0.47 11.34 15.95
C GLN A 86 1.71 10.52 15.60
N VAL A 87 1.54 9.37 14.95
CA VAL A 87 2.63 8.42 14.69
C VAL A 87 3.04 8.42 13.23
N LEU A 88 2.10 8.41 12.28
CA LEU A 88 2.46 8.30 10.84
C LEU A 88 2.75 9.65 10.19
N VAL A 89 1.86 10.64 10.39
CA VAL A 89 1.95 11.98 9.78
C VAL A 89 3.32 12.66 10.00
N PRO A 90 3.98 12.55 11.16
CA PRO A 90 5.33 13.10 11.35
C PRO A 90 6.41 12.59 10.39
N HIS A 91 6.15 11.50 9.67
CA HIS A 91 7.09 10.85 8.76
C HIS A 91 6.66 10.95 7.28
N PHE A 92 5.67 11.77 6.94
CA PHE A 92 5.23 11.99 5.55
C PHE A 92 6.06 13.03 4.79
N GLY A 93 7.01 13.70 5.46
CA GLY A 93 7.93 14.62 4.80
C GLY A 93 7.31 15.97 4.43
N PRO A 94 7.75 16.59 3.32
CA PRO A 94 7.48 18.00 3.02
C PRO A 94 6.05 18.25 2.52
N SER A 95 5.63 19.51 2.50
CA SER A 95 4.31 19.94 2.01
C SER A 95 4.22 19.86 0.47
N PRO A 96 3.03 19.86 -0.16
CA PRO A 96 2.89 19.68 -1.61
C PRO A 96 3.81 20.57 -2.47
N PRO A 97 3.93 21.89 -2.22
CA PRO A 97 4.79 22.74 -3.06
C PRO A 97 6.27 22.34 -3.02
N GLU A 98 6.74 21.83 -1.88
CA GLU A 98 8.11 21.35 -1.66
C GLU A 98 8.30 19.92 -2.17
N TYR A 99 7.24 19.13 -2.22
CA TYR A 99 7.27 17.75 -2.72
C TYR A 99 7.40 17.71 -4.25
N TRP A 100 6.84 18.70 -4.98
CA TRP A 100 7.00 18.80 -6.43
C TRP A 100 8.45 19.08 -6.87
N SER A 101 9.28 19.67 -6.00
CA SER A 101 10.72 19.81 -6.24
C SER A 101 11.53 18.55 -5.91
N MET A 102 10.92 17.51 -5.32
CA MET A 102 11.60 16.25 -5.01
C MET A 102 11.63 15.30 -6.23
N PRO A 103 12.63 14.40 -6.34
CA PRO A 103 12.65 13.35 -7.37
C PRO A 103 11.42 12.43 -7.31
N GLU A 104 10.96 11.88 -8.45
CA GLU A 104 9.81 10.95 -8.48
C GLU A 104 9.99 9.69 -7.61
N SER A 105 11.23 9.28 -7.41
CA SER A 105 11.64 8.17 -6.53
C SER A 105 11.32 8.38 -5.05
N THR A 106 10.76 9.53 -4.65
CA THR A 106 10.20 9.73 -3.31
C THR A 106 8.78 9.22 -3.14
N SER A 107 8.06 8.92 -4.23
CA SER A 107 6.68 8.41 -4.18
C SER A 107 6.62 6.92 -3.84
N ILE A 108 5.63 6.53 -3.04
CA ILE A 108 5.24 5.11 -2.86
C ILE A 108 4.29 4.63 -3.95
N SER A 109 3.65 5.57 -4.68
CA SER A 109 2.67 5.20 -5.71
C SER A 109 3.38 4.73 -6.97
N TYR A 110 2.89 3.62 -7.53
CA TYR A 110 3.30 3.15 -8.85
C TYR A 110 2.67 3.94 -10.01
N LYS A 111 1.77 4.90 -9.71
CA LYS A 111 1.15 5.75 -10.72
C LYS A 111 2.11 6.91 -11.06
N PRO A 112 2.48 7.10 -12.34
CA PRO A 112 3.31 8.22 -12.76
C PRO A 112 2.66 9.55 -12.37
N ASN A 113 3.49 10.52 -11.99
CA ASN A 113 3.07 11.85 -11.52
C ASN A 113 2.27 11.88 -10.22
N VAL A 114 1.88 10.73 -9.64
CA VAL A 114 1.37 10.69 -8.27
C VAL A 114 2.55 10.66 -7.34
N ARG A 115 2.63 11.70 -6.53
CA ARG A 115 3.66 11.90 -5.54
C ARG A 115 2.98 11.77 -4.20
N THR A 116 3.23 10.70 -3.47
CA THR A 116 2.68 10.54 -2.11
C THR A 116 3.59 9.63 -1.31
N PRO A 117 3.84 9.92 -0.02
CA PRO A 117 4.56 9.02 0.87
C PRO A 117 3.66 7.90 1.39
N LEU A 118 2.36 7.88 1.06
CA LEU A 118 1.37 6.99 1.65
C LEU A 118 0.44 6.41 0.58
N GLU A 119 0.22 5.09 0.61
CA GLU A 119 -0.81 4.40 -0.15
C GLU A 119 -1.71 3.62 0.82
N PRO A 120 -2.94 4.08 1.06
CA PRO A 120 -3.94 3.31 1.78
C PRO A 120 -4.42 2.12 0.96
N SER A 121 -4.90 1.09 1.65
CA SER A 121 -5.64 0.01 1.02
C SER A 121 -6.73 -0.54 1.93
N VAL A 122 -7.73 -1.20 1.33
CA VAL A 122 -8.79 -1.89 2.06
C VAL A 122 -8.97 -3.30 1.50
N VAL A 123 -8.99 -4.28 2.40
CA VAL A 123 -9.50 -5.61 2.08
C VAL A 123 -11.01 -5.54 2.15
N LEU A 124 -11.63 -5.69 0.99
CA LEU A 124 -13.06 -5.81 0.85
C LEU A 124 -13.47 -7.20 1.35
N GLY A 125 -14.46 -7.23 2.22
CA GLY A 125 -14.86 -8.39 2.99
C GLY A 125 -15.67 -9.37 2.16
N ASP A 126 -15.93 -10.53 2.74
CA ASP A 126 -16.64 -11.65 2.12
C ASP A 126 -18.03 -11.89 2.72
N GLY A 127 -18.53 -10.89 3.47
CA GLY A 127 -19.73 -10.95 4.29
C GLY A 127 -19.59 -11.69 5.63
N ALA A 128 -18.47 -12.38 5.88
CA ALA A 128 -18.23 -13.16 7.11
C ALA A 128 -17.06 -12.63 7.94
N LYS A 129 -16.05 -12.05 7.31
CA LYS A 129 -14.93 -11.36 7.98
C LYS A 129 -15.07 -9.84 7.85
N PRO A 130 -14.77 -9.09 8.92
CA PRO A 130 -14.65 -7.64 8.83
C PRO A 130 -13.65 -7.25 7.74
N MET A 131 -13.99 -6.18 7.03
CA MET A 131 -13.04 -5.50 6.15
C MET A 131 -11.84 -5.03 6.95
N SER A 132 -10.70 -4.93 6.27
CA SER A 132 -9.44 -4.57 6.92
C SER A 132 -8.78 -3.42 6.20
N VAL A 133 -8.63 -2.30 6.91
CA VAL A 133 -7.94 -1.11 6.42
C VAL A 133 -6.44 -1.26 6.67
N ARG A 134 -5.65 -0.83 5.70
CA ARG A 134 -4.20 -0.99 5.67
C ARG A 134 -3.53 0.25 5.10
N PHE A 135 -2.24 0.36 5.33
CA PHE A 135 -1.40 1.37 4.73
C PHE A 135 -0.03 0.80 4.38
N ILE A 136 0.61 1.42 3.40
CA ILE A 136 2.05 1.37 3.15
C ILE A 136 2.54 2.80 3.01
N MET A 137 3.73 3.07 3.55
CA MET A 137 4.34 4.38 3.53
C MET A 137 5.86 4.33 3.34
N LYS A 138 6.37 5.40 2.74
CA LYS A 138 7.78 5.76 2.78
C LYS A 138 8.02 6.67 3.98
N ILE A 139 9.05 6.39 4.76
CA ILE A 139 9.48 7.27 5.85
C ILE A 139 10.33 8.39 5.25
N ILE A 140 9.86 9.62 5.38
CA ILE A 140 10.52 10.83 4.89
C ILE A 140 10.71 11.78 6.08
N ASP A 141 11.87 12.43 6.14
CA ASP A 141 12.15 13.40 7.19
C ASP A 141 11.27 14.66 7.02
N SER A 142 10.48 15.01 8.04
CA SER A 142 9.58 16.18 8.00
C SER A 142 10.28 17.52 8.28
N GLY A 143 11.54 17.50 8.70
CA GLY A 143 12.40 18.68 8.91
C GLY A 143 13.10 19.13 7.64
N ASN A 144 13.92 18.27 7.02
CA ASN A 144 14.68 18.60 5.81
C ASN A 144 13.96 18.20 4.50
N GLY A 145 12.94 17.35 4.57
CA GLY A 145 12.16 16.89 3.41
C GLY A 145 12.82 15.78 2.58
N LEU A 146 13.99 15.29 2.97
CA LEU A 146 14.74 14.28 2.24
C LEU A 146 14.31 12.85 2.61
N PRO A 147 14.46 11.88 1.68
CA PRO A 147 14.35 10.46 2.00
C PRO A 147 15.34 10.10 3.12
N ARG A 148 14.88 9.34 4.10
CA ARG A 148 15.78 8.79 5.12
C ARG A 148 16.58 7.62 4.55
N ASN A 149 17.78 7.43 5.08
CA ASN A 149 18.57 6.24 4.79
C ASN A 149 17.90 4.99 5.40
N PRO A 150 18.29 3.76 4.99
CA PRO A 150 17.65 2.54 5.48
C PRO A 150 17.82 2.29 6.98
N GLU A 151 18.91 2.75 7.61
CA GLU A 151 19.19 2.57 9.05
C GLU A 151 18.19 3.41 9.86
N ASP A 152 18.07 4.70 9.54
CA ASP A 152 17.10 5.61 10.17
C ASP A 152 15.66 5.14 9.97
N CYS A 153 15.32 4.64 8.77
CA CYS A 153 14.00 4.10 8.49
C CYS A 153 13.69 2.92 9.42
N LEU A 154 14.66 2.02 9.63
CA LEU A 154 14.47 0.84 10.48
C LEU A 154 14.30 1.26 11.95
N ALA A 155 15.13 2.19 12.44
CA ALA A 155 15.02 2.72 13.80
C ALA A 155 13.63 3.31 14.08
N ILE A 156 13.10 4.12 13.15
CA ILE A 156 11.73 4.66 13.27
C ILE A 156 10.68 3.53 13.26
N CYS A 157 10.84 2.51 12.42
CA CYS A 157 9.92 1.36 12.44
C CYS A 157 9.93 0.63 13.78
N GLN A 158 11.09 0.55 14.45
CA GLN A 158 11.24 -0.04 15.77
C GLN A 158 10.53 0.82 16.84
N GLU A 159 10.68 2.14 16.80
CA GLU A 159 9.97 3.07 17.68
C GLU A 159 8.45 2.95 17.52
N ILE A 160 7.95 2.93 16.28
CA ILE A 160 6.53 2.73 15.98
C ILE A 160 6.07 1.36 16.49
N GLY A 161 6.86 0.32 16.24
CA GLY A 161 6.57 -1.05 16.67
C GLY A 161 6.52 -1.25 18.18
N ALA A 162 7.31 -0.49 18.93
CA ALA A 162 7.31 -0.49 20.39
C ALA A 162 6.17 0.34 21.01
N SER A 163 5.43 1.11 20.19
CA SER A 163 4.33 1.93 20.67
C SER A 163 3.14 1.09 21.16
N SER A 164 2.34 1.65 22.06
CA SER A 164 1.14 1.02 22.61
C SER A 164 0.02 0.79 21.58
N PHE A 165 0.19 1.26 20.34
CA PHE A 165 -0.75 1.04 19.24
C PHE A 165 -0.51 -0.29 18.51
N VAL A 166 0.73 -0.78 18.54
CA VAL A 166 1.15 -1.96 17.77
C VAL A 166 1.00 -3.23 18.61
N GLU A 167 0.57 -4.31 17.97
CA GLU A 167 0.42 -5.62 18.62
C GLU A 167 1.42 -6.65 18.09
N GLY A 168 1.99 -7.44 19.00
CA GLY A 168 2.82 -8.60 18.67
C GLY A 168 4.06 -8.28 17.84
N PHE A 169 4.66 -7.10 18.03
CA PHE A 169 5.81 -6.64 17.28
C PHE A 169 7.03 -7.55 17.49
N ASP A 170 7.57 -8.07 16.39
CA ASP A 170 8.74 -8.94 16.38
C ASP A 170 9.56 -8.69 15.10
N LEU A 171 10.86 -8.54 15.26
CA LEU A 171 11.78 -8.17 14.19
C LEU A 171 12.51 -9.36 13.57
N THR A 172 12.35 -10.58 14.06
CA THR A 172 13.17 -11.74 13.65
C THR A 172 13.21 -11.93 12.13
N TRP A 173 12.05 -11.89 11.46
CA TRP A 173 11.98 -11.94 10.00
C TRP A 173 12.31 -10.61 9.32
N VAL A 174 12.07 -9.49 10.00
CA VAL A 174 12.42 -8.15 9.52
C VAL A 174 13.93 -8.03 9.37
N ASP A 175 14.70 -8.46 10.35
CA ASP A 175 16.16 -8.40 10.36
C ASP A 175 16.75 -9.30 9.26
N ILE A 176 16.21 -10.50 9.07
CA ILE A 176 16.63 -11.41 7.99
C ILE A 176 16.38 -10.78 6.61
N CYS A 177 15.18 -10.23 6.39
CA CYS A 177 14.83 -9.59 5.12
C CYS A 177 15.65 -8.32 4.89
N TYR A 178 15.86 -7.51 5.93
CA TYR A 178 16.66 -6.30 5.88
C TYR A 178 18.09 -6.64 5.46
N ASP A 179 18.75 -7.55 6.17
CA ASP A 179 20.12 -8.00 5.89
C ASP A 179 20.27 -8.73 4.54
N SER A 180 19.19 -9.35 4.01
CA SER A 180 19.26 -10.09 2.74
C SER A 180 18.91 -9.24 1.51
N LEU A 181 18.07 -8.21 1.65
CA LEU A 181 17.43 -7.54 0.51
C LEU A 181 17.74 -6.04 0.42
N VAL A 182 18.18 -5.40 1.51
CA VAL A 182 18.54 -3.98 1.52
C VAL A 182 19.99 -3.79 1.09
N TYR A 183 20.26 -2.71 0.37
CA TYR A 183 21.63 -2.26 0.10
C TYR A 183 22.12 -1.37 1.25
N HIS A 184 23.14 -1.83 1.98
CA HIS A 184 23.62 -1.16 3.19
C HIS A 184 24.65 -0.06 2.91
N ASP A 185 25.35 -0.11 1.77
CA ASP A 185 26.36 0.89 1.42
C ASP A 185 25.75 2.12 0.74
N TRP A 186 24.60 2.60 1.25
CA TRP A 186 23.84 3.72 0.70
C TRP A 186 24.65 5.02 0.61
N ARG A 187 25.73 5.13 1.38
CA ARG A 187 26.70 6.25 1.35
C ARG A 187 27.48 6.31 0.03
N ASN A 188 27.46 5.25 -0.78
CA ASN A 188 28.08 5.21 -2.11
C ASN A 188 27.23 5.90 -3.19
N PHE A 189 25.95 6.19 -2.92
CA PHE A 189 25.11 6.93 -3.87
C PHE A 189 25.59 8.38 -4.01
N LYS A 190 25.61 8.88 -5.25
CA LYS A 190 25.95 10.28 -5.53
C LYS A 190 24.76 11.18 -5.24
N GLY A 191 25.01 12.25 -4.48
CA GLY A 191 24.00 13.25 -4.11
C GLY A 191 23.17 12.84 -2.90
N ASP A 192 22.22 13.69 -2.51
CA ASP A 192 21.45 13.53 -1.26
C ASP A 192 20.29 12.53 -1.38
N HIS A 193 20.16 11.86 -2.53
CA HIS A 193 19.02 10.97 -2.80
C HIS A 193 19.36 9.50 -2.55
N VAL A 194 18.78 8.93 -1.50
CA VAL A 194 18.84 7.49 -1.24
C VAL A 194 17.61 6.79 -1.86
N PRO A 195 17.82 5.85 -2.80
CA PRO A 195 16.74 5.03 -3.34
C PRO A 195 15.99 4.26 -2.25
N MET A 196 14.69 4.07 -2.44
CA MET A 196 13.87 3.30 -1.50
C MET A 196 14.28 1.83 -1.52
N ASN A 197 14.73 1.31 -0.38
CA ASN A 197 15.08 -0.09 -0.20
C ASN A 197 13.94 -0.91 0.39
N PHE A 198 13.13 -0.29 1.25
CA PHE A 198 11.95 -0.92 1.81
C PHE A 198 10.90 0.15 2.18
N ALA A 199 9.67 -0.29 2.40
CA ALA A 199 8.57 0.53 2.88
C ALA A 199 7.94 -0.09 4.12
N PHE A 200 7.43 0.78 5.00
CA PHE A 200 6.74 0.40 6.22
C PHE A 200 5.24 0.39 5.99
N GLY A 201 4.51 -0.50 6.61
CA GLY A 201 3.06 -0.55 6.50
C GLY A 201 2.41 -1.10 7.75
N GLY A 202 1.10 -1.17 7.71
CA GLY A 202 0.33 -1.73 8.81
C GLY A 202 -1.06 -2.18 8.38
N GLU A 203 -1.64 -3.02 9.22
CA GLU A 203 -3.03 -3.45 9.16
C GLU A 203 -3.72 -3.05 10.45
N PHE A 204 -4.79 -2.27 10.35
CA PHE A 204 -5.60 -1.88 11.49
C PHE A 204 -6.51 -3.06 11.85
N THR A 205 -6.26 -3.77 12.93
CA THR A 205 -7.04 -4.94 13.34
C THR A 205 -8.15 -4.55 14.32
N GLN A 206 -8.77 -5.52 14.98
CA GLN A 206 -9.70 -5.26 16.07
C GLN A 206 -9.00 -4.97 17.40
N THR A 207 -7.70 -5.27 17.51
CA THR A 207 -6.92 -5.24 18.76
C THR A 207 -5.75 -4.26 18.71
N GLY A 208 -5.25 -3.92 17.52
CA GLY A 208 -4.17 -2.96 17.35
C GLY A 208 -3.73 -2.82 15.91
N VAL A 209 -2.51 -2.32 15.71
CA VAL A 209 -1.86 -2.29 14.40
C VAL A 209 -0.90 -3.46 14.31
N VAL A 210 -1.06 -4.30 13.29
CA VAL A 210 -0.04 -5.29 12.91
C VAL A 210 0.85 -4.67 11.85
N THR A 211 2.13 -4.49 12.16
CA THR A 211 3.09 -3.87 11.23
C THR A 211 3.41 -4.79 10.05
N LYS A 212 3.81 -4.18 8.94
CA LYS A 212 4.20 -4.86 7.70
C LYS A 212 5.43 -4.18 7.12
N PHE A 213 6.25 -4.96 6.43
CA PHE A 213 7.46 -4.49 5.77
C PHE A 213 7.49 -5.01 4.34
N TYR A 214 7.82 -4.15 3.39
CA TYR A 214 7.93 -4.47 1.98
C TYR A 214 9.34 -4.12 1.50
N PHE A 215 10.15 -5.12 1.17
CA PHE A 215 11.54 -4.97 0.75
C PHE A 215 11.65 -5.01 -0.77
N TYR A 216 12.45 -4.12 -1.34
CA TYR A 216 12.65 -3.96 -2.78
C TYR A 216 14.11 -4.32 -3.13
N PRO A 217 14.39 -5.54 -3.62
CA PRO A 217 15.76 -6.01 -3.83
C PRO A 217 16.46 -5.32 -5.00
N LYS A 218 15.76 -4.52 -5.82
CA LYS A 218 16.28 -3.93 -7.06
C LYS A 218 17.57 -3.13 -6.83
N VAL A 219 17.61 -2.31 -5.77
CA VAL A 219 18.77 -1.47 -5.47
C VAL A 219 19.99 -2.33 -5.17
N ARG A 220 19.86 -3.29 -4.23
CA ARG A 220 20.93 -4.22 -3.90
C ARG A 220 21.36 -5.06 -5.10
N ALA A 221 20.41 -5.55 -5.89
CA ALA A 221 20.71 -6.36 -7.08
C ALA A 221 21.56 -5.59 -8.09
N THR A 222 21.21 -4.33 -8.36
CA THR A 222 21.98 -3.46 -9.26
C THR A 222 23.39 -3.19 -8.72
N GLU A 223 23.50 -2.76 -7.46
CA GLU A 223 24.80 -2.31 -6.90
C GLU A 223 25.77 -3.47 -6.61
N THR A 224 25.25 -4.68 -6.35
CA THR A 224 26.09 -5.87 -6.06
C THR A 224 26.31 -6.78 -7.27
N GLY A 225 25.54 -6.60 -8.35
CA GLY A 225 25.53 -7.52 -9.50
C GLY A 225 24.87 -8.88 -9.23
N VAL A 226 24.34 -9.12 -8.02
CA VAL A 226 23.65 -10.37 -7.67
C VAL A 226 22.19 -10.29 -8.13
N GLY A 227 21.73 -11.30 -8.88
CA GLY A 227 20.38 -11.30 -9.43
C GLY A 227 19.28 -11.21 -8.35
N GLY A 228 18.21 -10.45 -8.63
CA GLY A 228 17.12 -10.24 -7.68
C GLY A 228 16.45 -11.54 -7.20
N MET A 229 16.27 -12.53 -8.10
CA MET A 229 15.74 -13.85 -7.74
C MET A 229 16.70 -14.60 -6.80
N GLN A 230 18.02 -14.46 -7.01
CA GLN A 230 19.03 -15.10 -6.17
C GLN A 230 19.03 -14.52 -4.75
N LEU A 231 18.97 -13.18 -4.62
CA LEU A 231 18.86 -12.50 -3.32
C LEU A 231 17.62 -12.96 -2.55
N ILE A 232 16.48 -13.06 -3.24
CA ILE A 232 15.23 -13.56 -2.63
C ILE A 232 15.37 -15.03 -2.24
N SER A 233 15.95 -15.90 -3.09
CA SER A 233 16.14 -17.31 -2.76
C SER A 233 17.01 -17.51 -1.51
N GLN A 234 18.09 -16.73 -1.37
CA GLN A 234 18.91 -16.74 -0.16
C GLN A 234 18.11 -16.29 1.08
N CYS A 235 17.32 -15.22 0.95
CA CYS A 235 16.43 -14.74 1.99
C CYS A 235 15.41 -15.83 2.40
N MET A 236 14.72 -16.45 1.45
CA MET A 236 13.72 -17.49 1.71
C MET A 236 14.34 -18.72 2.40
N GLY A 237 15.59 -19.06 2.08
CA GLY A 237 16.37 -20.07 2.79
C GLY A 237 16.56 -19.74 4.26
N ARG A 238 16.97 -18.51 4.58
CA ARG A 238 17.15 -18.02 5.96
C ARG A 238 15.84 -17.91 6.74
N LEU A 239 14.73 -17.61 6.07
CA LEU A 239 13.39 -17.60 6.68
C LEU A 239 12.83 -19.00 6.95
N GLY A 240 13.48 -20.07 6.45
CA GLY A 240 13.02 -21.45 6.60
C GLY A 240 11.92 -21.86 5.61
N VAL A 241 11.64 -21.07 4.57
CA VAL A 241 10.61 -21.35 3.56
C VAL A 241 11.19 -21.70 2.18
N GLY A 242 12.51 -21.92 2.08
CA GLY A 242 13.20 -22.21 0.83
C GLY A 242 12.63 -23.39 0.03
N GLY A 243 12.11 -24.42 0.71
CA GLY A 243 11.48 -25.57 0.05
C GLY A 243 10.19 -25.20 -0.71
N GLN A 244 9.34 -24.34 -0.13
CA GLN A 244 8.13 -23.83 -0.80
C GLN A 244 8.53 -22.92 -1.97
N TRP A 245 9.52 -22.04 -1.72
CA TRP A 245 10.00 -21.08 -2.71
C TRP A 245 10.58 -21.73 -3.96
N LYS A 246 11.27 -22.87 -3.80
CA LYS A 246 11.85 -23.63 -4.93
C LYS A 246 10.83 -23.93 -6.03
N SER A 247 9.57 -24.24 -5.68
CA SER A 247 8.52 -24.51 -6.67
C SER A 247 8.24 -23.31 -7.59
N VAL A 248 8.38 -22.09 -7.07
CA VAL A 248 8.23 -20.84 -7.82
C VAL A 248 9.46 -20.58 -8.67
N VAL A 249 10.66 -20.77 -8.12
CA VAL A 249 11.93 -20.62 -8.86
C VAL A 249 11.97 -21.56 -10.05
N ASP A 250 11.68 -22.85 -9.83
CA ASP A 250 11.67 -23.86 -10.88
C ASP A 250 10.67 -23.51 -12.00
N PHE A 251 9.52 -22.91 -11.66
CA PHE A 251 8.55 -22.43 -12.66
C PHE A 251 9.10 -21.25 -13.47
N VAL A 252 9.68 -20.24 -12.80
CA VAL A 252 10.21 -19.04 -13.47
C VAL A 252 11.36 -19.41 -14.41
N GLU A 253 12.28 -20.25 -13.95
CA GLU A 253 13.43 -20.70 -14.75
C GLU A 253 13.00 -21.55 -15.95
N SER A 254 11.96 -22.39 -15.80
CA SER A 254 11.47 -23.22 -16.90
C SER A 254 10.54 -22.49 -17.87
N HIS A 255 10.19 -21.22 -17.62
CA HIS A 255 9.31 -20.42 -18.48
C HIS A 255 9.84 -18.99 -18.71
N PRO A 256 11.05 -18.85 -19.30
CA PRO A 256 11.67 -17.54 -19.52
C PRO A 256 10.85 -16.63 -20.43
N GLN A 257 9.97 -17.18 -21.28
CA GLN A 257 9.13 -16.40 -22.18
C GLN A 257 8.24 -15.38 -21.45
N TYR A 258 7.81 -15.66 -20.22
CA TYR A 258 6.96 -14.74 -19.46
C TYR A 258 7.70 -13.54 -18.86
N GLY A 259 9.04 -13.49 -18.96
CA GLY A 259 9.86 -12.39 -18.47
C GLY A 259 9.62 -12.02 -17.00
N ILE A 260 9.36 -13.04 -16.17
CA ILE A 260 8.96 -12.86 -14.77
C ILE A 260 10.15 -12.33 -13.97
N HIS A 261 9.93 -11.24 -13.24
CA HIS A 261 10.96 -10.64 -12.39
C HIS A 261 10.40 -10.28 -11.00
N PRO A 262 11.24 -10.32 -9.96
CA PRO A 262 10.81 -9.97 -8.62
C PRO A 262 10.64 -8.46 -8.46
N GLU A 263 9.54 -8.06 -7.84
CA GLU A 263 9.28 -6.65 -7.52
C GLU A 263 9.51 -6.34 -6.05
N SER A 264 8.98 -7.16 -5.14
CA SER A 264 9.15 -6.95 -3.70
C SER A 264 8.93 -8.21 -2.86
N VAL A 265 9.37 -8.16 -1.61
CA VAL A 265 9.10 -9.18 -0.59
C VAL A 265 8.36 -8.51 0.57
N GLY A 266 7.12 -8.94 0.83
CA GLY A 266 6.30 -8.45 1.93
C GLY A 266 6.28 -9.42 3.10
N ILE A 267 6.47 -8.94 4.32
CA ILE A 267 6.32 -9.70 5.57
C ILE A 267 5.50 -8.91 6.60
N GLU A 268 5.05 -9.60 7.64
CA GLU A 268 4.50 -8.97 8.83
C GLU A 268 5.61 -8.71 9.87
N GLY A 269 5.43 -7.75 10.77
CA GLY A 269 6.35 -7.53 11.91
C GLY A 269 5.89 -8.31 13.13
N VAL A 270 5.74 -9.63 12.99
CA VAL A 270 5.26 -10.55 14.03
C VAL A 270 6.13 -11.80 14.09
N ALA A 271 6.02 -12.54 15.19
CA ALA A 271 6.81 -13.74 15.46
C ALA A 271 6.83 -14.70 14.25
N PRO A 272 7.97 -15.34 13.93
CA PRO A 272 8.13 -16.24 12.78
C PRO A 272 7.01 -17.26 12.58
N THR A 273 6.50 -17.84 13.67
CA THR A 273 5.44 -18.86 13.65
C THR A 273 4.07 -18.33 13.20
N ARG A 274 3.86 -17.01 13.24
CA ARG A 274 2.64 -16.32 12.80
C ARG A 274 2.85 -15.56 11.48
N ASN A 275 4.09 -15.46 11.02
CA ASN A 275 4.47 -14.63 9.90
C ASN A 275 4.27 -15.36 8.58
N ARG A 276 3.93 -14.61 7.53
CA ARG A 276 3.83 -15.11 6.17
C ARG A 276 4.53 -14.18 5.21
N VAL A 277 5.52 -14.72 4.52
CA VAL A 277 6.28 -13.98 3.52
C VAL A 277 5.58 -14.07 2.17
N LYS A 278 5.49 -12.94 1.48
CA LYS A 278 4.85 -12.79 0.17
C LYS A 278 5.90 -12.31 -0.80
N VAL A 279 6.22 -13.11 -1.80
CA VAL A 279 7.12 -12.68 -2.88
C VAL A 279 6.28 -12.24 -4.06
N TYR A 280 6.38 -10.95 -4.42
CA TYR A 280 5.68 -10.33 -5.52
C TYR A 280 6.50 -10.45 -6.81
N LEU A 281 5.92 -11.10 -7.80
CA LEU A 281 6.50 -11.35 -9.12
C LEU A 281 5.67 -10.66 -10.20
N ARG A 282 6.35 -9.91 -11.05
CA ARG A 282 5.73 -9.17 -12.15
C ARG A 282 5.99 -9.89 -13.47
N LEU A 283 4.92 -10.10 -14.23
CA LEU A 283 4.98 -10.63 -15.59
C LEU A 283 5.46 -9.54 -16.55
N HIS A 284 6.07 -9.95 -17.65
CA HIS A 284 6.33 -9.03 -18.76
C HIS A 284 5.00 -8.43 -19.26
N PRO A 285 4.95 -7.15 -19.63
CA PRO A 285 3.72 -6.52 -20.09
C PRO A 285 3.05 -7.19 -21.29
N ASP A 286 3.82 -7.84 -22.15
CA ASP A 286 3.29 -8.60 -23.30
C ASP A 286 2.50 -9.85 -22.87
N HIS A 287 2.62 -10.27 -21.61
CA HIS A 287 1.91 -11.40 -21.01
C HIS A 287 0.85 -10.93 -20.00
N SER A 288 -0.06 -10.08 -20.48
CA SER A 288 -1.11 -9.46 -19.67
C SER A 288 -2.52 -10.00 -19.97
N SER A 289 -2.66 -11.09 -20.72
CA SER A 289 -3.94 -11.76 -20.94
C SER A 289 -4.44 -12.45 -19.66
N LEU A 290 -5.72 -12.84 -19.64
CA LEU A 290 -6.25 -13.64 -18.53
C LEU A 290 -5.61 -15.02 -18.51
N THR A 291 -5.41 -15.64 -19.68
CA THR A 291 -4.76 -16.94 -19.83
C THR A 291 -3.34 -16.93 -19.27
N ASP A 292 -2.52 -15.94 -19.62
CA ASP A 292 -1.14 -15.81 -19.10
C ASP A 292 -1.14 -15.62 -17.58
N THR A 293 -2.06 -14.78 -17.09
CA THR A 293 -2.20 -14.50 -15.66
C THR A 293 -2.56 -15.77 -14.90
N ILE A 294 -3.51 -16.57 -15.38
CA ILE A 294 -3.90 -17.85 -14.78
C ILE A 294 -2.75 -18.85 -14.83
N TYR A 295 -2.06 -18.95 -15.97
CA TYR A 295 -0.94 -19.86 -16.15
C TYR A 295 0.17 -19.58 -15.13
N CYS A 296 0.55 -18.32 -14.97
CA CYS A 296 1.55 -17.90 -13.98
C CYS A 296 1.05 -18.06 -12.54
N THR A 297 -0.21 -17.75 -12.28
CA THR A 297 -0.84 -17.90 -10.94
C THR A 297 -0.84 -19.34 -10.47
N THR A 298 -1.03 -20.29 -11.38
CA THR A 298 -1.07 -21.74 -11.08
C THR A 298 0.29 -22.42 -11.15
N LEU A 299 1.37 -21.66 -11.40
CA LEU A 299 2.72 -22.17 -11.67
C LEU A 299 2.76 -23.21 -12.80
N GLY A 300 2.02 -22.95 -13.88
CA GLY A 300 1.87 -23.87 -15.02
C GLY A 300 1.00 -25.08 -14.68
N GLY A 301 -0.04 -24.89 -13.86
CA GLY A 301 -0.95 -25.95 -13.42
C GLY A 301 -0.47 -26.79 -12.23
N ARG A 302 0.74 -26.56 -11.71
CA ARG A 302 1.26 -27.27 -10.51
C ARG A 302 0.40 -27.07 -9.27
N LEU A 303 -0.36 -25.98 -9.20
CA LEU A 303 -1.26 -25.66 -8.09
C LEU A 303 -2.73 -26.07 -8.34
N ASN A 304 -3.05 -26.74 -9.45
CA ASN A 304 -4.45 -27.07 -9.79
C ASN A 304 -5.11 -28.07 -8.82
N GLY A 305 -4.32 -28.85 -8.07
CA GLY A 305 -4.84 -29.72 -7.02
C GLY A 305 -5.31 -28.99 -5.75
N ASP A 306 -5.06 -27.68 -5.64
CA ASP A 306 -5.49 -26.87 -4.51
C ASP A 306 -6.85 -26.22 -4.79
N ASN A 307 -7.85 -26.55 -3.96
CA ASN A 307 -9.21 -26.03 -4.10
C ASN A 307 -9.27 -24.50 -3.98
N ALA A 308 -8.48 -23.87 -3.10
CA ALA A 308 -8.46 -22.42 -2.95
C ALA A 308 -7.87 -21.72 -4.17
N VAL A 309 -6.92 -22.36 -4.86
CA VAL A 309 -6.38 -21.86 -6.13
C VAL A 309 -7.45 -21.95 -7.21
N SER A 310 -8.13 -23.09 -7.34
CA SER A 310 -9.23 -23.26 -8.31
C SER A 310 -10.36 -22.25 -8.09
N GLU A 311 -10.76 -22.02 -6.84
CA GLU A 311 -11.72 -20.97 -6.48
C GLU A 311 -11.20 -19.58 -6.85
N THR A 312 -9.91 -19.30 -6.62
CA THR A 312 -9.28 -18.03 -6.98
C THR A 312 -9.34 -17.78 -8.49
N ILE A 313 -9.07 -18.80 -9.30
CA ILE A 313 -9.16 -18.70 -10.76
C ILE A 313 -10.60 -18.45 -11.21
N ALA A 314 -11.58 -19.15 -10.65
CA ALA A 314 -13.00 -18.91 -10.94
C ALA A 314 -13.41 -17.47 -10.60
N ALA A 315 -12.99 -16.97 -9.43
CA ALA A 315 -13.24 -15.60 -9.01
C ALA A 315 -12.56 -14.56 -9.93
N LEU A 316 -11.32 -14.83 -10.34
CA LEU A 316 -10.58 -13.97 -11.27
C LEU A 316 -11.30 -13.89 -12.62
N ARG A 317 -11.80 -15.00 -13.17
CA ARG A 317 -12.53 -15.03 -14.45
C ARG A 317 -13.80 -14.17 -14.42
N VAL A 318 -14.56 -14.22 -13.33
CA VAL A 318 -15.75 -13.38 -13.15
C VAL A 318 -15.35 -11.90 -13.08
N LEU A 319 -14.37 -11.58 -12.23
CA LEU A 319 -13.90 -10.21 -12.09
C LEU A 319 -13.36 -9.65 -13.41
N TRP A 320 -12.54 -10.43 -14.13
CA TRP A 320 -11.91 -10.01 -15.38
C TRP A 320 -12.93 -9.51 -16.40
N LYS A 321 -14.03 -10.27 -16.59
CA LYS A 321 -15.12 -9.89 -17.49
C LYS A 321 -15.81 -8.57 -17.09
N LEU A 322 -15.84 -8.26 -15.79
CA LEU A 322 -16.44 -7.03 -15.27
C LEU A 322 -15.52 -5.83 -15.44
N ILE A 323 -14.20 -5.99 -15.23
CA ILE A 323 -13.23 -4.91 -15.36
C ILE A 323 -12.75 -4.68 -16.81
N PHE A 324 -12.84 -5.70 -17.66
CA PHE A 324 -12.46 -5.68 -19.09
C PHE A 324 -13.58 -6.26 -19.97
N PRO A 325 -14.73 -5.57 -20.07
CA PRO A 325 -15.85 -6.08 -20.86
C PRO A 325 -15.48 -6.19 -22.33
N GLY A 326 -15.81 -7.33 -22.94
CA GLY A 326 -15.59 -7.59 -24.36
C GLY A 326 -14.15 -8.03 -24.73
N ILE A 327 -13.26 -8.20 -23.76
CA ILE A 327 -11.90 -8.72 -23.98
C ILE A 327 -11.90 -10.23 -23.78
N GLY A 328 -11.42 -10.98 -24.79
CA GLY A 328 -11.27 -12.44 -24.71
C GLY A 328 -10.24 -12.89 -23.67
N ASP A 329 -10.27 -14.17 -23.29
CA ASP A 329 -9.35 -14.71 -22.27
C ASP A 329 -7.88 -14.65 -22.72
N ASP A 330 -7.61 -14.86 -24.02
CA ASP A 330 -6.28 -14.82 -24.63
C ASP A 330 -5.88 -13.41 -25.12
N GLU A 331 -6.78 -12.44 -25.01
CA GLU A 331 -6.54 -11.07 -25.44
C GLU A 331 -5.97 -10.23 -24.28
N ALA A 332 -4.92 -9.47 -24.56
CA ALA A 332 -4.38 -8.52 -23.60
C ALA A 332 -5.25 -7.24 -23.56
N PRO A 333 -5.61 -6.73 -22.37
CA PRO A 333 -6.34 -5.46 -22.27
C PRO A 333 -5.45 -4.31 -22.75
N GLN A 334 -6.05 -3.38 -23.51
CA GLN A 334 -5.32 -2.23 -24.03
C GLN A 334 -4.86 -1.30 -22.91
N LEU A 335 -3.60 -0.86 -23.00
CA LEU A 335 -3.05 0.15 -22.09
C LEU A 335 -3.70 1.53 -22.33
N LYS A 336 -4.07 2.19 -21.24
CA LYS A 336 -4.51 3.59 -21.21
C LYS A 336 -3.41 4.55 -20.77
N ARG A 337 -2.24 4.04 -20.35
CA ARG A 337 -1.05 4.82 -19.98
C ARG A 337 0.20 4.25 -20.67
N PRO A 338 1.16 5.09 -21.11
CA PRO A 338 2.24 4.69 -22.01
C PRO A 338 3.30 3.77 -21.36
N GLU A 339 3.48 3.85 -20.05
CA GLU A 339 4.37 2.94 -19.35
C GLU A 339 3.77 1.54 -19.22
N GLN A 340 4.58 0.53 -19.54
CA GLN A 340 4.15 -0.86 -19.49
C GLN A 340 4.58 -1.52 -18.18
N LYS A 341 3.62 -1.94 -17.35
CA LYS A 341 3.85 -2.88 -16.26
C LYS A 341 2.83 -4.01 -16.38
N GLY A 342 3.32 -5.25 -16.52
CA GLY A 342 2.46 -6.42 -16.65
C GLY A 342 1.70 -6.75 -15.38
N MET A 343 0.93 -7.83 -15.42
CA MET A 343 0.19 -8.33 -14.26
C MET A 343 1.15 -8.71 -13.12
N LEU A 344 0.65 -8.67 -11.89
CA LEU A 344 1.42 -8.97 -10.69
C LEU A 344 0.79 -10.17 -9.98
N VAL A 345 1.60 -11.11 -9.54
CA VAL A 345 1.19 -12.22 -8.68
C VAL A 345 2.10 -12.22 -7.47
N TYR A 346 1.58 -12.47 -6.27
CA TYR A 346 2.44 -12.90 -5.18
C TYR A 346 2.24 -14.36 -4.85
N PHE A 347 3.28 -14.96 -4.28
CA PHE A 347 3.22 -16.27 -3.63
C PHE A 347 3.47 -16.10 -2.12
N GLU A 348 2.47 -16.47 -1.32
CA GLU A 348 2.53 -16.45 0.15
C GLU A 348 3.04 -17.79 0.69
N MET A 349 4.02 -17.72 1.58
CA MET A 349 4.70 -18.83 2.23
C MET A 349 4.71 -18.62 3.75
N GLY A 350 4.75 -19.72 4.50
CA GLY A 350 4.77 -19.69 5.97
C GLY A 350 5.28 -21.01 6.54
N LEU A 351 5.80 -20.98 7.76
CA LEU A 351 6.37 -22.18 8.41
C LEU A 351 5.33 -23.28 8.66
N ASP A 352 4.06 -22.93 8.72
CA ASP A 352 2.92 -23.82 8.93
C ASP A 352 2.38 -24.45 7.63
N ARG A 353 3.06 -24.23 6.49
CA ARG A 353 2.56 -24.65 5.17
C ARG A 353 3.50 -25.63 4.47
N LYS A 354 2.92 -26.38 3.53
CA LYS A 354 3.65 -27.27 2.63
C LYS A 354 3.80 -26.70 1.21
N SER A 355 2.94 -25.78 0.82
CA SER A 355 2.89 -25.19 -0.52
C SER A 355 2.69 -23.67 -0.44
N VAL A 356 2.88 -23.01 -1.58
CA VAL A 356 2.65 -21.57 -1.76
C VAL A 356 1.17 -21.27 -1.99
N ILE A 357 0.71 -20.09 -1.58
CA ILE A 357 -0.64 -19.59 -1.90
C ILE A 357 -0.54 -18.37 -2.81
N PRO A 358 -1.08 -18.42 -4.04
CA PRO A 358 -1.03 -17.30 -4.97
C PRO A 358 -2.09 -16.23 -4.67
N LYS A 359 -1.80 -14.99 -5.05
CA LYS A 359 -2.79 -13.91 -5.17
C LYS A 359 -2.48 -13.03 -6.38
N VAL A 360 -3.51 -12.70 -7.14
CA VAL A 360 -3.40 -11.91 -8.37
C VAL A 360 -3.65 -10.44 -8.08
N TYR A 361 -2.90 -9.56 -8.75
CA TYR A 361 -2.97 -8.11 -8.67
C TYR A 361 -3.04 -7.50 -10.06
N VAL A 362 -4.17 -6.86 -10.35
CA VAL A 362 -4.41 -6.14 -11.61
C VAL A 362 -4.08 -4.66 -11.41
N PRO A 363 -3.16 -4.05 -12.19
CA PRO A 363 -2.86 -2.62 -12.12
C PRO A 363 -3.93 -1.82 -12.88
N ILE A 364 -5.13 -1.76 -12.31
CA ILE A 364 -6.33 -1.16 -12.90
C ILE A 364 -6.14 0.29 -13.39
N TYR A 365 -5.28 1.09 -12.75
CA TYR A 365 -4.95 2.46 -13.21
C TYR A 365 -4.32 2.55 -14.60
N ARG A 366 -3.81 1.42 -15.13
CA ARG A 366 -3.19 1.33 -16.46
C ARG A 366 -4.16 0.82 -17.53
N TYR A 367 -5.14 0.01 -17.15
CA TYR A 367 -5.97 -0.73 -18.10
C TYR A 367 -7.44 -0.27 -18.09
N CYS A 368 -7.98 0.08 -16.92
CA CYS A 368 -9.37 0.47 -16.79
C CYS A 368 -9.62 1.89 -17.31
N GLN A 369 -10.88 2.17 -17.63
CA GLN A 369 -11.27 3.46 -18.19
C GLN A 369 -11.41 4.54 -17.13
N SER A 370 -11.97 4.27 -15.97
CA SER A 370 -12.21 5.30 -14.95
C SER A 370 -12.33 4.70 -13.55
N ASP A 371 -12.16 5.51 -12.51
CA ASP A 371 -12.35 5.07 -11.12
C ASP A 371 -13.78 4.55 -10.90
N ALA A 372 -14.77 5.19 -11.52
CA ALA A 372 -16.17 4.78 -11.45
C ALA A 372 -16.44 3.45 -12.16
N GLN A 373 -15.79 3.17 -13.29
CA GLN A 373 -15.90 1.87 -13.96
C GLN A 373 -15.38 0.73 -13.07
N VAL A 374 -14.24 0.94 -12.40
CA VAL A 374 -13.70 -0.02 -11.44
C VAL A 374 -14.69 -0.22 -10.28
N ALA A 375 -15.23 0.86 -9.72
CA ALA A 375 -16.18 0.77 -8.62
C ALA A 375 -17.44 -0.02 -9.00
N ARG A 376 -18.02 0.23 -10.18
CA ARG A 376 -19.16 -0.53 -10.71
C ARG A 376 -18.84 -2.02 -10.86
N ALA A 377 -17.67 -2.37 -11.39
CA ALA A 377 -17.23 -3.75 -11.55
C ALA A 377 -17.08 -4.49 -10.20
N ILE A 378 -16.53 -3.82 -9.18
CA ILE A 378 -16.42 -4.37 -7.82
C ILE A 378 -17.82 -4.62 -7.23
N THR A 379 -18.70 -3.62 -7.32
CA THR A 379 -20.08 -3.73 -6.81
C THR A 379 -20.83 -4.87 -7.50
N GLU A 380 -20.71 -5.00 -8.83
CA GLU A 380 -21.31 -6.09 -9.61
C GLU A 380 -20.76 -7.46 -9.24
N TYR A 381 -19.44 -7.56 -9.05
CA TYR A 381 -18.81 -8.80 -8.59
C TYR A 381 -19.42 -9.26 -7.26
N TYR A 382 -19.56 -8.33 -6.32
CA TYR A 382 -20.06 -8.64 -4.99
C TYR A 382 -21.56 -8.97 -4.96
N ARG A 383 -22.35 -8.30 -5.80
CA ARG A 383 -23.77 -8.60 -6.01
C ARG A 383 -23.96 -9.99 -6.62
N SER A 384 -23.28 -10.27 -7.73
CA SER A 384 -23.40 -11.55 -8.45
C SER A 384 -22.92 -12.76 -7.64
N THR A 385 -22.04 -12.55 -6.66
CA THR A 385 -21.52 -13.63 -5.80
C THR A 385 -22.24 -13.74 -4.44
N GLY A 386 -23.19 -12.84 -4.13
CA GLY A 386 -23.90 -12.78 -2.85
C GLY A 386 -22.99 -12.53 -1.63
N GLN A 387 -21.78 -12.00 -1.85
CA GLN A 387 -20.74 -11.81 -0.83
C GLN A 387 -20.53 -10.33 -0.46
N GLY A 388 -21.39 -9.44 -0.98
CA GLY A 388 -21.14 -8.00 -1.01
C GLY A 388 -21.30 -7.24 0.29
N GLY A 389 -22.28 -7.59 1.13
CA GLY A 389 -22.55 -6.87 2.37
C GLY A 389 -22.53 -5.35 2.19
N GLU A 390 -21.71 -4.65 3.00
CA GLU A 390 -21.51 -3.20 2.92
C GLU A 390 -20.85 -2.72 1.63
N VAL A 391 -19.99 -3.55 1.01
CA VAL A 391 -19.25 -3.16 -0.21
C VAL A 391 -20.23 -2.95 -1.36
N GLU A 392 -21.15 -3.89 -1.55
CA GLU A 392 -22.17 -3.78 -2.61
C GLU A 392 -23.08 -2.55 -2.42
N ARG A 393 -23.37 -2.17 -1.17
CA ARG A 393 -24.27 -1.05 -0.89
C ARG A 393 -23.59 0.30 -1.00
N ASN A 394 -22.35 0.40 -0.50
CA ASN A 394 -21.78 1.70 -0.13
C ASN A 394 -20.43 2.01 -0.80
N TYR A 395 -19.79 1.06 -1.51
CA TYR A 395 -18.42 1.29 -2.02
C TYR A 395 -18.31 2.54 -2.92
N GLU A 396 -19.23 2.73 -3.87
CA GLU A 396 -19.20 3.87 -4.78
C GLU A 396 -19.49 5.21 -4.06
N ALA A 397 -20.43 5.20 -3.10
CA ALA A 397 -20.73 6.38 -2.28
C ALA A 397 -19.53 6.77 -1.40
N CYS A 398 -18.92 5.80 -0.72
CA CYS A 398 -17.70 6.01 0.04
C CYS A 398 -16.54 6.49 -0.84
N LEU A 399 -16.42 5.99 -2.08
CA LEU A 399 -15.39 6.46 -3.01
C LEU A 399 -15.57 7.95 -3.37
N ARG A 400 -16.81 8.40 -3.59
CA ARG A 400 -17.12 9.82 -3.81
C ARG A 400 -16.82 10.68 -2.58
N GLU A 401 -17.14 10.18 -1.39
CA GLU A 401 -16.86 10.88 -0.12
C GLU A 401 -15.36 10.98 0.17
N MET A 402 -14.61 9.92 -0.11
CA MET A 402 -13.15 9.90 -0.01
C MET A 402 -12.48 10.88 -0.98
N LEU A 403 -13.10 11.14 -2.14
CA LEU A 403 -12.53 11.89 -3.26
C LEU A 403 -13.49 12.97 -3.79
N PRO A 404 -13.94 13.93 -2.96
CA PRO A 404 -15.08 14.79 -3.27
C PRO A 404 -14.85 15.77 -4.43
N LYS A 405 -13.60 16.01 -4.81
CA LYS A 405 -13.20 16.94 -5.88
C LYS A 405 -12.71 16.21 -7.14
N VAL A 406 -12.76 14.89 -7.15
CA VAL A 406 -12.26 14.07 -8.25
C VAL A 406 -13.42 13.71 -9.17
N ASN A 407 -13.26 13.98 -10.47
CA ASN A 407 -14.15 13.41 -11.46
C ASN A 407 -13.84 11.91 -11.64
N LEU A 408 -14.60 11.05 -10.97
CA LEU A 408 -14.41 9.59 -11.00
C LEU A 408 -14.65 8.96 -12.39
N GLU A 409 -15.33 9.66 -13.30
CA GLU A 409 -15.53 9.20 -14.68
C GLU A 409 -14.37 9.58 -15.61
N LYS A 410 -13.42 10.41 -15.14
CA LYS A 410 -12.26 10.80 -15.93
C LYS A 410 -11.37 9.59 -16.20
N SER A 411 -10.96 9.47 -17.47
CA SER A 411 -10.03 8.45 -17.93
C SER A 411 -8.58 8.94 -18.00
N PRO A 412 -7.60 8.07 -17.73
CA PRO A 412 -7.70 6.79 -17.00
C PRO A 412 -7.87 7.00 -15.47
N PRO A 413 -8.15 5.94 -14.67
CA PRO A 413 -8.32 6.06 -13.23
C PRO A 413 -7.18 6.84 -12.57
N SER A 414 -7.56 7.64 -11.60
CA SER A 414 -6.68 8.61 -10.94
C SER A 414 -6.33 8.21 -9.52
N HIS A 415 -7.19 7.46 -8.82
CA HIS A 415 -7.02 7.19 -7.39
C HIS A 415 -7.01 5.72 -7.01
N GLN A 416 -7.65 4.82 -7.78
CA GLN A 416 -7.52 3.38 -7.57
C GLN A 416 -6.34 2.82 -8.38
N THR A 417 -5.34 2.25 -7.69
CA THR A 417 -4.08 1.79 -8.30
C THR A 417 -4.11 0.32 -8.64
N TYR A 418 -4.27 -0.55 -7.64
CA TYR A 418 -4.30 -1.99 -7.83
C TYR A 418 -5.58 -2.59 -7.27
N LEU A 419 -6.01 -3.68 -7.91
CA LEU A 419 -7.02 -4.58 -7.40
C LEU A 419 -6.39 -5.96 -7.23
N GLY A 420 -6.29 -6.41 -5.98
CA GLY A 420 -5.86 -7.76 -5.63
C GLY A 420 -7.04 -8.71 -5.44
N ILE A 421 -7.00 -9.94 -5.94
CA ILE A 421 -8.06 -10.94 -5.76
C ILE A 421 -7.49 -12.33 -5.43
N SER A 422 -8.11 -12.97 -4.44
CA SER A 422 -7.88 -14.37 -4.05
C SER A 422 -9.15 -14.93 -3.41
N LYS A 423 -9.28 -16.26 -3.37
CA LYS A 423 -10.28 -16.98 -2.57
C LYS A 423 -9.61 -17.71 -1.43
N LYS A 424 -10.27 -17.73 -0.26
CA LYS A 424 -9.85 -18.53 0.89
C LYS A 424 -11.08 -19.13 1.54
N LYS A 425 -11.19 -20.46 1.55
CA LYS A 425 -12.34 -21.21 2.13
C LYS A 425 -13.68 -20.75 1.51
N GLY A 426 -13.78 -20.69 0.17
CA GLY A 426 -14.98 -20.28 -0.56
C GLY A 426 -15.23 -18.76 -0.58
N LYS A 427 -14.46 -17.98 0.17
CA LYS A 427 -14.71 -16.57 0.41
C LYS A 427 -13.75 -15.64 -0.32
N THR A 428 -14.29 -14.58 -0.95
CA THR A 428 -13.48 -13.64 -1.74
C THR A 428 -12.72 -12.69 -0.83
N GLN A 429 -11.41 -12.61 -1.05
CA GLN A 429 -10.58 -11.57 -0.46
C GLN A 429 -10.10 -10.63 -1.56
N MET A 430 -10.88 -9.60 -1.83
CA MET A 430 -10.49 -8.53 -2.75
C MET A 430 -9.76 -7.43 -1.98
N THR A 431 -8.78 -6.77 -2.59
CA THR A 431 -8.04 -5.68 -1.94
C THR A 431 -7.89 -4.52 -2.91
N MET A 432 -8.34 -3.35 -2.48
CA MET A 432 -8.23 -2.11 -3.25
C MET A 432 -7.13 -1.24 -2.69
N TYR A 433 -6.30 -0.71 -3.58
CA TYR A 433 -5.18 0.18 -3.27
C TYR A 433 -5.47 1.58 -3.81
N PHE A 434 -5.11 2.61 -3.04
CA PHE A 434 -5.42 3.99 -3.36
C PHE A 434 -4.17 4.84 -3.51
N GLY A 435 -3.87 5.24 -4.75
CA GLY A 435 -2.87 6.25 -5.04
C GLY A 435 -3.47 7.62 -4.81
N LEU A 436 -3.35 8.13 -3.59
CA LEU A 436 -3.89 9.45 -3.27
C LEU A 436 -3.09 10.51 -4.03
N ASP A 437 -3.71 11.12 -5.04
CA ASP A 437 -3.15 12.25 -5.75
C ASP A 437 -3.36 13.52 -4.91
N LEU A 438 -2.80 13.52 -3.70
CA LEU A 438 -3.01 14.56 -2.67
C LEU A 438 -2.44 15.92 -3.09
N PHE A 439 -1.67 15.93 -4.17
CA PHE A 439 -0.96 17.10 -4.67
C PHE A 439 -1.46 17.58 -6.03
N ALA A 440 -2.25 16.79 -6.76
CA ALA A 440 -2.93 17.27 -7.97
C ALA A 440 -3.83 18.44 -7.58
N ARG A 441 -3.40 19.61 -8.01
CA ARG A 441 -3.97 20.90 -7.67
C ARG A 441 -5.46 20.95 -8.01
N GLY A 442 -6.25 21.44 -7.06
CA GLY A 442 -7.31 22.41 -7.38
C GLY A 442 -6.67 23.77 -7.60
#